data_AF-A0A0Q9Q2E9-F1
#
_entry.id   AF-A0A0Q9Q2E9-F1
#
_cell.length_a   1.000
_cell.length_b   1.000
_cell.length_c   1.000
_cell.angle_alpha   90.00
_cell.angle_beta   90.00
_cell.angle_gamma   90.00
#
_symmetry.space_group_name_H-M   'P 1'
#
loop_
_entity.id
_entity.type
_entity.pdbx_description
1 polymer ?
#
loop_
_entity_poly.entity_id
_entity_poly.type
_entity_poly.pdbx_seq_one_letter_code
_entity_poly.pdbx_strand_id
1 'polypeptide(L)' 'MTQYREILRLHSQGISQRNIAVSCTSLRNTVSKIFQRAEELGIASPLEKELSDGELRQRLFAEVEKQPTLYDY' A
#
# COMPACT_ATOMS: atom_id res chain seq x y z
N MET A 1 -9.50 10.13 3.42
CA MET A 1 -9.15 8.85 2.75
C MET A 1 -7.64 8.82 2.56
N THR A 2 -7.01 7.65 2.70
CA THR A 2 -5.55 7.51 2.58
C THR A 2 -5.12 7.53 1.10
N GLN A 3 -4.13 8.35 0.78
CA GLN A 3 -3.65 8.57 -0.60
C GLN A 3 -2.55 7.55 -0.95
N TYR A 4 -2.91 6.28 -1.10
CA TYR A 4 -1.96 5.19 -1.31
C TYR A 4 -1.11 5.39 -2.57
N ARG A 5 -1.73 5.81 -3.68
CA ARG A 5 -1.02 6.11 -4.93
C ARG A 5 0.06 7.17 -4.72
N GLU A 6 -0.31 8.25 -4.03
CA GLU A 6 0.58 9.38 -3.81
C GLU A 6 1.73 9.02 -2.89
N ILE A 7 1.46 8.24 -1.84
CA ILE A 7 2.49 7.71 -0.93
C ILE A 7 3.53 6.88 -1.71
N LEU A 8 3.08 5.94 -2.55
CA LEU A 8 3.99 5.11 -3.36
C LEU A 8 4.74 5.92 -4.43
N ARG A 9 4.07 6.90 -5.03
CA ARG A 9 4.66 7.80 -6.03
C ARG A 9 5.77 8.67 -5.43
N LEU A 10 5.52 9.31 -4.30
CA LEU A 10 6.51 10.17 -3.63
C LEU A 10 7.73 9.37 -3.17
N HIS A 11 7.53 8.12 -2.73
CA HIS A 11 8.62 7.25 -2.35
C HIS A 11 9.50 6.83 -3.52
N SER A 12 8.92 6.53 -4.69
CA SER A 12 9.73 6.25 -5.87
C SER A 12 10.52 7.46 -6.37
N GLN A 13 10.18 8.66 -5.91
CA GLN A 13 10.97 9.89 -6.10
C GLN A 13 12.07 10.09 -5.04
N GLY A 14 12.25 9.14 -4.11
CA GLY A 14 13.25 9.20 -3.05
C GLY A 14 12.86 10.07 -1.85
N ILE A 15 11.58 10.47 -1.73
CA ILE A 15 11.12 11.29 -0.62
C ILE A 15 11.01 10.42 0.64
N SER A 16 11.51 10.93 1.77
CA SER A 16 11.47 10.19 3.03
C SER A 16 10.03 9.96 3.51
N GLN A 17 9.79 8.82 4.17
CA GLN A 17 8.47 8.47 4.73
C GLN A 17 7.93 9.56 5.68
N ARG A 18 8.82 10.28 6.37
CA ARG A 18 8.45 11.41 7.25
C ARG A 18 7.84 12.56 6.45
N ASN A 19 8.48 12.95 5.35
CA ASN A 19 7.98 14.05 4.51
C ASN A 19 6.70 13.63 3.79
N ILE A 20 6.61 12.38 3.33
CA ILE A 20 5.40 11.82 2.73
C ILE A 20 4.21 11.89 3.70
N ALA A 21 4.43 11.50 4.96
CA ALA A 21 3.38 11.57 5.98
C ALA A 21 2.85 13.00 6.18
N VAL A 22 3.74 14.00 6.16
CA VAL A 22 3.36 15.42 6.22
C VAL A 22 2.60 15.85 4.97
N SER A 23 3.10 15.51 3.78
CA SER A 23 2.50 15.88 2.49
C SER A 23 1.13 15.24 2.26
N CYS A 24 0.95 13.98 2.65
CA CYS A 24 -0.29 13.23 2.46
C CYS A 24 -1.23 13.29 3.68
N THR A 25 -0.93 14.13 4.68
CA THR A 25 -1.67 14.22 5.96
C THR A 25 -1.97 12.84 6.54
N SER A 26 -1.00 11.93 6.46
CA SER A 26 -1.12 10.53 6.79
C SER A 26 -0.23 10.20 7.99
N LEU A 27 -0.66 9.28 8.84
CA LEU A 27 0.16 8.85 9.98
C LEU A 27 1.45 8.19 9.49
N ARG A 28 2.59 8.51 10.11
CA ARG A 28 3.88 7.88 9.78
C ARG A 28 3.80 6.36 9.83
N ASN A 29 3.14 5.82 10.86
CA ASN A 29 2.99 4.37 11.03
C ASN A 29 2.18 3.75 9.88
N THR A 30 1.18 4.47 9.36
CA THR A 30 0.39 4.03 8.20
C THR A 30 1.26 4.03 6.95
N VAL A 31 2.04 5.09 6.74
CA VAL A 31 2.97 5.21 5.61
C VAL A 31 4.00 4.06 5.64
N SER A 32 4.62 3.78 6.79
CA SER A 32 5.56 2.66 6.92
C SER A 32 4.90 1.30 6.66
N LYS A 33 3.69 1.07 7.18
CA LYS A 33 2.94 -0.18 6.91
C LYS A 33 2.62 -0.34 5.42
N ILE A 34 2.21 0.74 4.74
CA ILE A 34 1.94 0.74 3.31
C ILE A 34 3.19 0.34 2.53
N PHE A 35 4.34 0.94 2.84
CA PHE A 35 5.59 0.61 2.17
C PHE A 35 6.00 -0.83 2.40
N GLN A 36 5.96 -1.29 3.65
CA GLN A 36 6.32 -2.66 3.97
C GLN A 36 5.44 -3.65 3.19
N ARG A 37 4.12 -3.44 3.18
CA ARG A 37 3.19 -4.28 2.39
C ARG A 37 3.44 -4.19 0.89
N ALA A 38 3.75 -3.00 0.40
CA ALA A 38 4.01 -2.78 -1.01
C ALA A 38 5.29 -3.52 -1.45
N GLU A 39 6.35 -3.45 -0.65
CA GLU A 39 7.61 -4.17 -0.86
C GLU A 39 7.41 -5.70 -0.76
N GLU A 40 6.69 -6.18 0.26
CA GLU A 40 6.34 -7.60 0.43
C GLU A 40 5.59 -8.17 -0.78
N LEU A 41 4.72 -7.37 -1.40
CA LEU A 41 3.89 -7.76 -2.54
C LEU A 41 4.52 -7.41 -3.90
N GLY A 42 5.71 -6.80 -3.92
CA GLY A 42 6.35 -6.30 -5.15
C GLY A 42 5.56 -5.19 -5.86
N ILE A 43 4.69 -4.48 -5.13
CA ILE A 43 3.91 -3.35 -5.63
C ILE A 43 4.77 -2.10 -5.51
N ALA A 44 5.33 -1.64 -6.62
CA ALA A 44 6.10 -0.39 -6.67
C ALA A 44 5.57 0.54 -7.78
N SER A 45 5.83 1.83 -7.62
CA SER A 45 5.64 2.82 -8.68
C SER A 45 6.74 2.64 -9.75
N PRO A 46 6.43 2.73 -11.05
CA PRO A 46 5.17 3.20 -11.65
C PRO A 46 4.10 2.10 -11.65
N LEU A 47 2.93 2.39 -11.08
CA LEU A 47 1.77 1.50 -11.17
C LEU A 47 1.26 1.54 -12.61
N GLU A 48 1.53 0.50 -13.41
CA GLU A 48 1.17 0.41 -14.83
C GLU A 48 -0.35 0.52 -15.11
N LYS A 49 -1.18 0.38 -14.08
CA LYS A 49 -2.64 0.54 -14.17
C LYS A 49 -3.13 1.69 -13.31
N GLU A 50 -4.27 2.25 -13.71
CA GLU A 50 -5.10 3.18 -12.93
C GLU A 50 -5.69 2.50 -11.68
N LEU A 51 -4.85 1.89 -10.84
CA LEU A 51 -5.22 1.34 -9.54
C LEU A 51 -5.71 2.48 -8.65
N SER A 52 -6.98 2.48 -8.32
CA SER A 52 -7.56 3.40 -7.36
C SER A 52 -6.99 3.17 -5.95
N ASP A 53 -7.08 4.17 -5.08
CA ASP A 53 -6.68 4.02 -3.67
C ASP A 53 -7.45 2.90 -2.96
N GLY A 54 -8.69 2.63 -3.39
CA GLY A 54 -9.51 1.53 -2.88
C GLY A 54 -8.94 0.16 -3.25
N GLU A 55 -8.53 -0.03 -4.51
CA GLU A 55 -7.88 -1.26 -4.96
C GLU A 55 -6.49 -1.45 -4.35
N LEU A 56 -5.71 -0.38 -4.20
CA LEU A 56 -4.42 -0.45 -3.50
C LEU A 56 -4.61 -0.85 -2.04
N ARG A 57 -5.61 -0.30 -1.36
CA ARG A 57 -5.95 -0.73 -0.01
C ARG A 57 -6.27 -2.22 0.03
N GLN A 58 -7.11 -2.70 -0.90
CA GLN A 58 -7.48 -4.11 -0.99
C GLN A 58 -6.31 -5.02 -1.35
N ARG A 59 -5.31 -4.57 -2.12
CA ARG A 59 -4.13 -5.40 -2.43
C ARG A 59 -3.13 -5.43 -1.27
N LEU A 60 -2.83 -4.26 -0.71
CA LEU A 60 -1.86 -4.11 0.39
C LEU A 60 -2.35 -4.70 1.71
N PHE A 61 -3.66 -4.62 1.93
CA PHE A 61 -4.35 -5.10 3.12
C PHE A 61 -5.53 -5.95 2.70
N ALA A 62 -5.35 -6.79 1.67
CA ALA A 62 -6.28 -7.89 1.42
C ALA A 62 -6.49 -8.52 2.77
N GLU A 63 -7.71 -8.39 3.32
CA GLU A 63 -8.04 -9.16 4.49
C GLU A 63 -7.62 -10.56 4.13
N VAL A 64 -6.77 -11.14 4.97
CA VAL A 64 -6.51 -12.56 4.90
C VAL A 64 -7.84 -13.20 5.28
N GLU A 65 -8.84 -13.13 4.40
CA GLU A 65 -9.75 -14.22 4.16
C GLU A 65 -8.81 -15.34 3.75
N LYS A 66 -8.27 -16.00 4.77
CA LYS A 66 -8.02 -17.42 4.71
C LYS A 66 -9.26 -17.95 4.00
N GLN A 67 -9.11 -18.32 2.73
CA GLN A 67 -9.96 -19.34 2.19
C GLN A 67 -9.98 -20.41 3.29
N PRO A 68 -11.15 -20.78 3.86
CA PRO A 68 -11.18 -21.97 4.68
C PRO A 68 -10.62 -23.04 3.75
N THR A 69 -9.40 -23.49 4.06
CA THR A 69 -8.81 -24.63 3.39
C THR A 69 -9.87 -25.70 3.53
N LEU A 70 -10.51 -26.01 2.41
CA LEU A 70 -11.36 -27.17 2.25
C LEU A 70 -10.51 -28.30 2.78
N TYR A 71 -10.79 -28.72 4.01
CA TYR A 71 -10.39 -30.04 4.44
C TYR A 71 -11.18 -30.98 3.55
N ASP A 72 -10.48 -31.41 2.50
CA ASP A 72 -10.72 -32.63 1.77
C ASP A 72 -10.99 -33.77 2.77
N TYR A 73 -12.16 -34.41 2.57
CA TYR A 73 -12.66 -35.68 3.11
C TYR A 73 -12.94 -35.83 4.61
#